data_AF-A0A4S2FPV8-F1
#
_entry.id   AF-A0A4S2FPV8-F1
#
_cell.length_a   1.000
_cell.length_b   1.000
_cell.length_c   1.000
_cell.angle_alpha   90.00
_cell.angle_beta   90.00
_cell.angle_gamma   90.00
#
_symmetry.space_group_name_H-M   'P 1'
#
loop_
_entity.id
_entity.type
_entity.pdbx_description
1 polymer ?
#
loop_
_entity_poly.entity_id
_entity_poly.type
_entity_poly.pdbx_seq_one_letter_code
_entity_poly.pdbx_strand_id
1 'polypeptide(L)'
;MSDFDQFTLEDGQPFCQFDRKAPGNEDKIFLSVDRVIFTEVMLTIPWDNMVIDGKSIKTDSDEYQWLVEDPAKSVIIPIHDDNGKQYELADMLPKRQCAAYVNCCRPKELYTCGILSGIATNKKILKQIKNLSTTYLGYDLTLHSGYYGCYVFAAYNPIYRQIDWTQDAEVPGIYCRIAYRPNHKVPLTFRIKLYNCKQQIIGQYVRRNIKCAFLSHFVFDTKFDSLDIEVYDSNDILIDYYTQIIFIHRILFDIGIAEKQIEYKDEHGNVRIVDKYSNATNCQIGENEIQTLFGTSEEYNYDKFEKSLDFVFFDGDKEHQEENHQKAQDCILRILNNSRKVCYIGDIFFNKKSFIDYITPIKRLDLDIRIISSKEKNNTDELNELKTIIENHNHLVGTHVSCRIMKGKAVLHDRFIIADEKMWMLGCSLNEFGIRATTLIRVPQTYANKMINTAKNWWNNEKLTEIL
;
A
#
# COMPACT_ATOMS: atom_id res chain seq x y z
N MET A 1 -23.12 7.09 1.61
CA MET A 1 -23.69 8.46 1.66
C MET A 1 -24.90 8.48 0.76
N SER A 2 -26.05 8.88 1.28
CA SER A 2 -27.17 9.33 0.44
C SER A 2 -26.67 10.53 -0.34
N ASP A 3 -26.60 10.42 -1.66
CA ASP A 3 -26.25 11.56 -2.50
C ASP A 3 -27.42 12.54 -2.37
N PHE A 4 -27.23 13.68 -1.70
CA PHE A 4 -28.31 14.67 -1.52
C PHE A 4 -28.85 15.19 -2.86
N ASP A 5 -28.14 14.93 -3.96
CA ASP A 5 -28.56 15.15 -5.35
C ASP A 5 -29.71 14.20 -5.80
N GLN A 6 -30.01 13.13 -5.05
CA GLN A 6 -31.13 12.21 -5.31
C GLN A 6 -32.48 12.68 -4.74
N PHE A 7 -32.52 13.78 -3.99
CA PHE A 7 -33.78 14.37 -3.56
C PHE A 7 -34.34 15.25 -4.69
N THR A 8 -35.19 14.67 -5.54
CA THR A 8 -35.97 15.44 -6.52
C THR A 8 -36.88 16.42 -5.79
N LEU A 9 -36.61 17.70 -5.97
CA LEU A 9 -37.31 18.81 -5.34
C LEU A 9 -38.54 19.21 -6.19
N GLU A 10 -39.75 18.91 -5.72
CA GLU A 10 -40.96 19.55 -6.24
C GLU A 10 -41.05 20.98 -5.67
N ASP A 11 -41.31 21.97 -6.52
CA ASP A 11 -41.46 23.35 -6.08
C ASP A 11 -42.78 23.57 -5.31
N GLY A 12 -42.68 24.22 -4.15
CA GLY A 12 -43.84 24.70 -3.40
C GLY A 12 -44.31 23.83 -2.23
N GLN A 13 -43.66 22.71 -1.90
CA GLN A 13 -43.95 21.97 -0.66
C GLN A 13 -42.92 22.26 0.44
N PRO A 14 -43.35 22.46 1.70
CA PRO A 14 -42.44 22.54 2.84
C PRO A 14 -41.74 21.19 3.00
N PHE A 15 -40.43 21.20 2.73
CA PHE A 15 -39.56 20.05 2.91
C PHE A 15 -39.15 20.04 4.38
N CYS A 16 -39.94 19.44 5.26
CA CYS A 16 -39.57 19.25 6.67
C CYS A 16 -40.00 17.86 7.13
N GLN A 17 -39.09 16.89 7.06
CA GLN A 17 -39.35 15.52 7.50
C GLN A 17 -38.80 15.29 8.90
N PHE A 18 -39.68 15.06 9.87
CA PHE A 18 -39.30 14.66 11.24
C PHE A 18 -39.31 13.13 11.38
N ASP A 19 -38.20 12.51 11.77
CA ASP A 19 -38.20 11.10 12.20
C ASP A 19 -38.69 11.01 13.66
N ARG A 20 -40.00 10.77 13.87
CA ARG A 20 -40.67 10.76 15.19
C ARG A 20 -40.84 9.34 15.78
N LYS A 21 -39.98 8.37 15.46
CA LYS A 21 -40.14 6.94 15.79
C LYS A 21 -40.12 6.55 17.29
N ALA A 22 -39.99 7.48 18.23
CA ALA A 22 -39.93 7.14 19.67
C ALA A 22 -41.30 7.31 20.37
N PRO A 23 -41.93 6.23 20.91
CA PRO A 23 -43.11 6.35 21.77
C PRO A 23 -42.76 6.99 23.13
N GLY A 24 -43.70 7.76 23.72
CA GLY A 24 -43.61 8.32 25.09
C GLY A 24 -43.45 9.85 25.19
N ASN A 25 -43.45 10.35 26.44
CA ASN A 25 -43.42 11.78 26.84
C ASN A 25 -42.01 12.31 27.19
N GLU A 26 -40.95 11.56 26.92
CA GLU A 26 -39.57 11.94 27.25
C GLU A 26 -38.93 12.84 26.17
N ASP A 27 -37.77 13.44 26.49
CA ASP A 27 -36.95 14.25 25.57
C ASP A 27 -36.57 13.48 24.30
N LYS A 28 -36.74 14.12 23.13
CA LYS A 28 -36.54 13.54 21.80
C LYS A 28 -35.64 14.43 20.96
N ILE A 29 -34.81 13.80 20.13
CA ILE A 29 -34.05 14.49 19.08
C ILE A 29 -34.68 14.19 17.74
N PHE A 30 -34.81 15.23 16.93
CA PHE A 30 -35.33 15.12 15.57
C PHE A 30 -34.29 15.62 14.58
N LEU A 31 -34.19 14.94 13.45
CA LEU A 31 -33.57 15.49 12.25
C LEU A 31 -34.64 16.31 11.51
N SER A 32 -34.25 17.48 11.02
CA SER A 32 -34.98 18.23 10.01
C SER A 32 -34.01 18.56 8.86
N VAL A 33 -34.53 18.56 7.65
CA VAL A 33 -33.83 19.04 6.46
C VAL A 33 -34.79 20.03 5.83
N ASP A 34 -34.34 21.26 5.54
CA ASP A 34 -35.16 22.37 5.05
C ASP A 34 -34.41 23.18 3.98
N ARG A 35 -35.13 24.00 3.20
CA ARG A 35 -34.55 24.98 2.27
C ARG A 35 -34.21 26.25 3.04
N VAL A 36 -32.93 26.59 3.09
CA VAL A 36 -32.46 27.81 3.78
C VAL A 36 -32.07 28.88 2.75
N ILE A 37 -32.58 30.09 2.93
CA ILE A 37 -32.16 31.27 2.16
C ILE A 37 -31.08 31.98 2.97
N PHE A 38 -29.86 32.04 2.44
CA PHE A 38 -28.77 32.78 3.07
C PHE A 38 -29.01 34.29 2.93
N THR A 39 -29.17 34.97 4.06
CA THR A 39 -29.20 36.43 4.15
C THR A 39 -27.92 36.94 4.79
N GLU A 40 -27.58 38.22 4.57
CA GLU A 40 -26.43 38.86 5.22
C GLU A 40 -26.53 38.79 6.76
N VAL A 41 -27.75 38.92 7.29
CA VAL A 41 -28.03 38.78 8.73
C VAL A 41 -27.72 37.35 9.20
N MET A 42 -28.13 36.32 8.46
CA MET A 42 -27.84 34.92 8.82
C MET A 42 -26.33 34.62 8.79
N LEU A 43 -25.58 35.21 7.85
CA LEU A 43 -24.14 35.01 7.77
C LEU A 43 -23.35 35.75 8.86
N THR A 44 -23.95 36.73 9.52
CA THR A 44 -23.32 37.52 10.59
C THR A 44 -23.74 37.08 11.99
N ILE A 45 -25.02 36.72 12.18
CA ILE A 45 -25.62 36.35 13.47
C ILE A 45 -26.61 35.18 13.28
N PRO A 46 -26.13 33.96 12.90
CA PRO A 46 -27.00 32.84 12.56
C PRO A 46 -27.87 32.29 13.69
N TRP A 47 -27.52 32.58 14.94
CA TRP A 47 -28.30 32.20 16.11
C TRP A 47 -29.52 33.10 16.34
N ASP A 48 -29.57 34.27 15.71
CA ASP A 48 -30.68 35.20 15.84
C ASP A 48 -31.76 34.90 14.79
N ASN A 49 -33.02 34.74 15.25
CA ASN A 49 -34.21 34.55 14.41
C ASN A 49 -34.20 33.32 13.48
N MET A 50 -33.51 32.22 13.82
CA MET A 50 -33.61 30.98 13.03
C MET A 50 -35.03 30.38 13.14
N VAL A 51 -35.66 30.10 12.00
CA VAL A 51 -36.99 29.50 11.93
C VAL A 51 -36.93 28.23 11.09
N ILE A 52 -37.42 27.12 11.64
CA ILE A 52 -37.60 25.84 10.93
C ILE A 52 -39.07 25.45 11.05
N ASP A 53 -39.75 25.17 9.94
CA ASP A 53 -41.18 24.82 9.91
C ASP A 53 -42.07 25.82 10.68
N GLY A 54 -41.82 27.11 10.48
CA GLY A 54 -42.55 28.20 11.15
C GLY A 54 -42.30 28.33 12.66
N LYS A 55 -41.38 27.54 13.23
CA LYS A 55 -41.02 27.60 14.65
C LYS A 55 -39.65 28.25 14.83
N SER A 56 -39.59 29.24 15.70
CA SER A 56 -38.31 29.83 16.13
C SER A 56 -37.50 28.81 16.92
N ILE A 57 -36.26 28.58 16.48
CA ILE A 57 -35.29 27.72 17.15
C ILE A 57 -34.45 28.61 18.06
N LYS A 58 -34.44 28.29 19.36
CA LYS A 58 -33.63 28.99 20.37
C LYS A 58 -32.38 28.20 20.67
N THR A 59 -31.26 28.91 20.82
CA THR A 59 -29.98 28.37 21.28
C THR A 59 -29.80 28.65 22.77
N ASP A 60 -28.97 27.86 23.45
CA ASP A 60 -28.65 28.06 24.87
C ASP A 60 -27.64 29.19 25.12
N SER A 61 -27.06 29.71 24.04
CA SER A 61 -26.06 30.77 24.06
C SER A 61 -26.43 31.81 23.02
N ASP A 62 -26.23 33.07 23.35
CA ASP A 62 -26.17 34.19 22.39
C ASP A 62 -24.71 34.59 22.10
N GLU A 63 -23.75 33.93 22.78
CA GLU A 63 -22.32 34.15 22.65
C GLU A 63 -21.67 33.07 21.79
N TYR A 64 -21.37 33.48 20.56
CA TYR A 64 -20.72 32.66 19.57
C TYR A 64 -19.35 33.22 19.17
N GLN A 65 -18.49 32.32 18.68
CA GLN A 65 -17.17 32.59 18.14
C GLN A 65 -17.07 31.99 16.74
N TRP A 66 -16.67 32.83 15.80
CA TRP A 66 -16.33 32.41 14.44
C TRP A 66 -14.96 31.73 14.39
N LEU A 67 -14.84 30.74 13.50
CA LEU A 67 -13.57 30.05 13.24
C LEU A 67 -12.50 31.00 12.69
N VAL A 68 -12.93 32.05 11.98
CA VAL A 68 -12.10 33.13 11.45
C VAL A 68 -12.58 34.47 11.99
N GLU A 69 -11.68 35.44 12.15
CA GLU A 69 -12.01 36.76 12.71
C GLU A 69 -13.03 37.54 11.87
N ASP A 70 -13.06 37.29 10.56
CA ASP A 70 -13.98 37.94 9.62
C ASP A 70 -15.08 36.94 9.19
N PRO A 71 -16.34 37.14 9.61
CA PRO A 71 -17.47 36.27 9.26
C PRO A 71 -17.75 36.17 7.75
N ALA A 72 -17.26 37.12 6.95
CA ALA A 72 -17.38 37.08 5.49
C ALA A 72 -16.33 36.17 4.83
N LYS A 73 -15.31 35.71 5.58
CA LYS A 73 -14.26 34.83 5.08
C LYS A 73 -14.56 33.37 5.42
N SER A 74 -14.07 32.48 4.57
CA SER A 74 -14.17 31.03 4.74
C SER A 74 -12.78 30.41 4.68
N VAL A 75 -12.60 29.30 5.40
CA VAL A 75 -11.38 28.50 5.36
C VAL A 75 -11.54 27.40 4.32
N ILE A 76 -10.49 27.11 3.56
CA ILE A 76 -10.48 26.00 2.61
C ILE A 76 -10.13 24.72 3.37
N ILE A 77 -11.06 23.75 3.36
CA ILE A 77 -10.88 22.42 3.93
C ILE A 77 -10.80 21.41 2.78
N PRO A 78 -9.67 20.71 2.60
CA PRO A 78 -9.50 19.69 1.57
C PRO A 78 -10.18 18.40 2.01
N ILE A 79 -11.47 18.25 1.66
CA ILE A 79 -12.27 17.08 2.06
C ILE A 79 -11.84 15.80 1.31
N HIS A 80 -11.12 15.97 0.20
CA HIS A 80 -10.68 14.90 -0.69
C HIS A 80 -9.35 14.27 -0.29
N ASP A 81 -8.63 14.86 0.68
CA ASP A 81 -7.32 14.38 1.16
C ASP A 81 -7.50 13.68 2.52
N ASP A 82 -6.81 12.56 2.74
CA ASP A 82 -6.78 11.85 4.03
C ASP A 82 -6.07 12.69 5.12
N ASN A 83 -5.19 13.62 4.73
CA ASN A 83 -4.62 14.64 5.64
C ASN A 83 -5.67 15.68 6.07
N GLY A 84 -6.84 15.75 5.41
CA GLY A 84 -7.99 16.53 5.84
C GLY A 84 -8.51 16.12 7.23
N LYS A 85 -8.15 14.94 7.73
CA LYS A 85 -8.41 14.48 9.12
C LYS A 85 -7.77 15.36 10.19
N GLN A 86 -6.85 16.26 9.83
CA GLN A 86 -6.35 17.29 10.75
C GLN A 86 -7.45 18.30 11.15
N TYR A 87 -8.50 18.44 10.33
CA TYR A 87 -9.66 19.26 10.63
C TYR A 87 -10.83 18.37 11.05
N GLU A 88 -11.22 18.42 12.32
CA GLU A 88 -12.37 17.69 12.82
C GLU A 88 -13.67 17.99 12.03
N LEU A 89 -13.79 19.21 11.48
CA LEU A 89 -14.86 19.60 10.55
C LEU A 89 -14.88 18.80 9.25
N ALA A 90 -13.73 18.34 8.74
CA ALA A 90 -13.68 17.57 7.50
C ALA A 90 -14.42 16.24 7.62
N ASP A 91 -14.51 15.67 8.82
CA ASP A 91 -15.26 14.43 9.09
C ASP A 91 -16.76 14.66 9.21
N MET A 92 -17.18 15.88 9.55
CA MET A 92 -18.57 16.27 9.66
C MET A 92 -19.18 16.76 8.33
N LEU A 93 -18.35 17.04 7.31
CA LEU A 93 -18.83 17.54 6.02
C LEU A 93 -19.09 16.40 5.04
N PRO A 94 -20.10 16.53 4.15
CA PRO A 94 -20.32 15.53 3.11
C PRO A 94 -19.05 15.37 2.26
N LYS A 95 -18.54 14.12 2.19
CA LYS A 95 -17.32 13.80 1.46
C LYS A 95 -17.52 14.03 -0.05
N ARG A 96 -16.65 14.86 -0.63
CA ARG A 96 -16.60 15.20 -2.06
C ARG A 96 -15.14 15.16 -2.52
N GLN A 97 -14.91 14.99 -3.81
CA GLN A 97 -13.57 14.93 -4.43
C GLN A 97 -12.98 16.32 -4.76
N CYS A 98 -13.35 17.34 -3.98
CA CYS A 98 -12.83 18.70 -4.07
C CYS A 98 -12.81 19.34 -2.68
N ALA A 99 -12.09 20.43 -2.50
CA ALA A 99 -12.19 21.22 -1.27
C ALA A 99 -13.58 21.87 -1.08
N ALA A 100 -13.87 22.19 0.19
CA ALA A 100 -14.95 23.08 0.57
C ALA A 100 -14.43 24.34 1.25
N TYR A 101 -15.08 25.45 0.98
CA TYR A 101 -15.01 26.68 1.75
C TYR A 101 -15.95 26.55 2.92
N VAL A 102 -15.40 26.61 4.13
CA VAL A 102 -16.14 26.37 5.36
C VAL A 102 -16.01 27.59 6.24
N ASN A 103 -17.17 28.08 6.69
CA ASN A 103 -17.25 29.00 7.80
C ASN A 103 -18.06 28.35 8.91
N CYS A 104 -17.53 28.40 10.14
CA CYS A 104 -18.12 27.74 11.28
C CYS A 104 -18.22 28.71 12.45
N CYS A 105 -19.40 28.76 13.06
CA CYS A 105 -19.67 29.55 14.25
C CYS A 105 -20.01 28.62 15.41
N ARG A 106 -19.26 28.71 16.51
CA ARG A 106 -19.39 27.82 17.68
C ARG A 106 -19.75 28.60 18.94
N PRO A 107 -20.53 28.03 19.88
CA PRO A 107 -20.73 28.64 21.18
C PRO A 107 -19.39 28.81 21.91
N LYS A 108 -19.15 29.97 22.56
CA LYS A 108 -17.90 30.24 23.30
C LYS A 108 -17.72 29.33 24.51
N GLU A 109 -18.81 29.09 25.24
CA GLU A 109 -18.83 28.19 26.40
C GLU A 109 -20.07 27.30 26.33
N LEU A 110 -19.89 26.01 26.55
CA LEU A 110 -21.01 25.11 26.84
C LEU A 110 -21.38 25.32 28.30
N TYR A 111 -22.46 26.07 28.57
CA TYR A 111 -22.93 26.27 29.94
C TYR A 111 -23.11 24.91 30.64
N THR A 112 -22.51 24.76 31.82
CA THR A 112 -22.53 23.53 32.62
C THR A 112 -23.95 23.03 32.92
N CYS A 113 -24.94 23.93 32.86
CA CYS A 113 -26.37 23.65 33.08
C CYS A 113 -27.25 23.82 31.82
N GLY A 114 -26.68 23.89 30.62
CA GLY A 114 -27.43 24.08 29.36
C GLY A 114 -28.04 22.78 28.79
N ILE A 115 -28.97 22.91 27.84
CA ILE A 115 -29.55 21.77 27.10
C ILE A 115 -28.42 20.94 26.46
N LEU A 116 -27.38 21.60 25.94
CA LEU A 116 -26.22 20.93 25.33
C LEU A 116 -25.40 20.09 26.33
N SER A 117 -25.26 20.50 27.60
CA SER A 117 -24.56 19.71 28.63
C SER A 117 -25.44 18.55 29.14
N GLY A 118 -26.75 18.73 29.19
CA GLY A 118 -27.73 17.68 29.47
C GLY A 118 -27.78 16.58 28.40
N ILE A 119 -27.61 16.95 27.13
CA ILE A 119 -27.50 16.00 26.00
C ILE A 119 -26.27 15.10 26.15
N ALA A 120 -25.13 15.67 26.55
CA ALA A 120 -23.86 14.94 26.68
C ALA A 120 -23.86 13.89 27.81
N THR A 121 -24.73 14.03 28.81
CA THR A 121 -24.83 13.12 29.96
C THR A 121 -25.93 12.07 29.83
N ASN A 122 -26.90 12.28 28.93
CA ASN A 122 -28.03 11.36 28.73
C ASN A 122 -27.73 10.28 27.67
N LYS A 123 -27.47 9.05 28.14
CA LYS A 123 -27.17 7.88 27.28
C LYS A 123 -28.23 7.59 26.21
N LYS A 124 -29.51 7.85 26.49
CA LYS A 124 -30.60 7.58 25.53
C LYS A 124 -30.62 8.61 24.41
N ILE A 125 -30.39 9.87 24.73
CA ILE A 125 -30.29 10.97 23.77
C ILE A 125 -29.04 10.81 22.90
N LEU A 126 -27.88 10.49 23.48
CA LEU A 126 -26.67 10.18 22.73
C LEU A 126 -26.88 9.04 21.71
N LYS A 127 -27.61 7.99 22.10
CA LYS A 127 -27.95 6.90 21.16
C LYS A 127 -28.83 7.39 20.00
N GLN A 128 -29.77 8.32 20.25
CA GLN A 128 -30.58 8.93 19.21
C GLN A 128 -29.72 9.77 18.25
N ILE A 129 -28.81 10.60 18.77
CA ILE A 129 -27.87 11.40 17.97
C ILE A 129 -27.03 10.50 17.08
N LYS A 130 -26.39 9.49 17.66
CA LYS A 130 -25.55 8.54 16.94
C LYS A 130 -26.31 7.87 15.80
N ASN A 131 -27.51 7.36 16.08
CA ASN A 131 -28.33 6.68 15.08
C ASN A 131 -28.73 7.63 13.94
N LEU A 132 -29.23 8.82 14.26
CA LEU A 132 -29.66 9.80 13.25
C LEU A 132 -28.48 10.30 12.41
N SER A 133 -27.39 10.74 13.05
CA SER A 133 -26.21 11.24 12.35
C SER A 133 -25.56 10.18 11.46
N THR A 134 -25.42 8.94 11.94
CA THR A 134 -24.83 7.86 11.13
C THR A 134 -25.72 7.51 9.93
N THR A 135 -27.05 7.49 10.12
CA THR A 135 -28.00 7.15 9.06
C THR A 135 -28.06 8.22 7.97
N TYR A 136 -28.16 9.49 8.35
CA TYR A 136 -28.48 10.57 7.41
C TYR A 136 -27.27 11.40 6.99
N LEU A 137 -26.25 11.53 7.85
CA LEU A 137 -25.04 12.31 7.57
C LEU A 137 -23.83 11.41 7.24
N GLY A 138 -23.88 10.13 7.64
CA GLY A 138 -22.83 9.15 7.37
C GLY A 138 -21.67 9.16 8.38
N TYR A 139 -21.80 9.88 9.50
CA TYR A 139 -20.80 9.93 10.57
C TYR A 139 -21.46 10.01 11.96
N ASP A 140 -20.70 9.70 13.02
CA ASP A 140 -21.20 9.70 14.40
C ASP A 140 -20.96 11.06 15.08
N LEU A 141 -21.99 11.91 15.11
CA LEU A 141 -21.90 13.24 15.72
C LEU A 141 -21.59 13.19 17.23
N THR A 142 -21.81 12.06 17.92
CA THR A 142 -21.48 11.94 19.36
C THR A 142 -19.99 12.01 19.65
N LEU A 143 -19.15 11.80 18.62
CA LEU A 143 -17.70 11.95 18.70
C LEU A 143 -17.24 13.42 18.61
N HIS A 144 -18.15 14.33 18.25
CA HIS A 144 -17.86 15.74 17.94
C HIS A 144 -18.67 16.68 18.83
N SER A 145 -18.66 16.42 20.15
CA SER A 145 -19.47 17.18 21.13
C SER A 145 -19.15 18.67 21.18
N GLY A 146 -17.94 19.07 20.81
CA GLY A 146 -17.53 20.47 20.67
C GLY A 146 -18.26 21.24 19.56
N TYR A 147 -19.02 20.55 18.70
CA TYR A 147 -19.80 21.14 17.61
C TYR A 147 -21.30 21.19 17.89
N TYR A 148 -21.71 20.86 19.11
CA TYR A 148 -23.12 20.94 19.48
C TYR A 148 -23.58 22.40 19.48
N GLY A 149 -24.72 22.66 18.83
CA GLY A 149 -25.25 24.03 18.66
C GLY A 149 -24.47 24.91 17.69
N CYS A 150 -23.52 24.35 16.92
CA CYS A 150 -22.73 25.08 15.95
C CYS A 150 -23.44 25.27 14.61
N TYR A 151 -23.13 26.38 13.96
CA TYR A 151 -23.57 26.69 12.60
C TYR A 151 -22.40 26.43 11.65
N VAL A 152 -22.60 25.54 10.68
CA VAL A 152 -21.57 25.18 9.70
C VAL A 152 -22.08 25.54 8.31
N PHE A 153 -21.44 26.53 7.70
CA PHE A 153 -21.66 26.94 6.32
C PHE A 153 -20.59 26.29 5.47
N ALA A 154 -20.99 25.50 4.47
CA ALA A 154 -20.07 24.84 3.56
C ALA A 154 -20.48 25.11 2.11
N ALA A 155 -19.53 25.61 1.32
CA ALA A 155 -19.66 25.76 -0.11
C ALA A 155 -18.55 24.95 -0.80
N TYR A 156 -18.91 24.05 -1.70
CA TYR A 156 -17.91 23.27 -2.46
C TYR A 156 -17.30 24.09 -3.59
N ASN A 157 -16.14 23.64 -4.09
CA ASN A 157 -15.47 24.31 -5.21
C ASN A 157 -16.45 24.59 -6.38
N PRO A 158 -16.62 25.86 -6.79
CA PRO A 158 -17.60 26.25 -7.81
C PRO A 158 -17.13 25.97 -9.25
N ILE A 159 -15.84 25.69 -9.46
CA ILE A 159 -15.24 25.56 -10.79
C ILE A 159 -15.24 24.11 -11.26
N TYR A 160 -14.87 23.17 -10.39
CA TYR A 160 -14.78 21.75 -10.73
C TYR A 160 -15.38 20.85 -9.66
N ARG A 161 -15.67 19.61 -10.06
CA ARG A 161 -16.16 18.53 -9.20
C ARG A 161 -15.02 17.68 -8.63
N GLN A 162 -13.95 17.53 -9.41
CA GLN A 162 -12.82 16.67 -9.11
C GLN A 162 -11.60 17.07 -9.94
N ILE A 163 -10.42 16.89 -9.36
CA ILE A 163 -9.15 16.82 -10.09
C ILE A 163 -8.48 15.49 -9.75
N ASP A 164 -8.14 14.72 -10.77
CA ASP A 164 -7.39 13.48 -10.64
C ASP A 164 -5.94 13.68 -11.08
N TRP A 165 -5.05 13.09 -10.29
CA TRP A 165 -3.61 13.09 -10.51
C TRP A 165 -3.15 11.70 -10.86
N THR A 166 -2.38 11.54 -11.93
CA THR A 166 -1.78 10.26 -12.32
C THR A 166 -0.35 10.49 -12.73
N GLN A 167 0.59 9.72 -12.23
CA GLN A 167 1.99 9.83 -12.63
C GLN A 167 2.18 9.33 -14.06
N ASP A 168 3.02 10.02 -14.83
CA ASP A 168 3.50 9.53 -16.11
C ASP A 168 4.58 8.46 -15.88
N ALA A 169 4.45 7.31 -16.55
CA ALA A 169 5.36 6.18 -16.38
C ALA A 169 6.67 6.33 -17.18
N GLU A 170 6.66 7.14 -18.24
CA GLU A 170 7.80 7.29 -19.16
C GLU A 170 8.68 8.49 -18.79
N VAL A 171 8.05 9.59 -18.34
CA VAL A 171 8.75 10.83 -17.99
C VAL A 171 8.46 11.26 -16.55
N PRO A 172 9.39 11.93 -15.85
CA PRO A 172 9.10 12.53 -14.55
C PRO A 172 8.00 13.60 -14.69
N GLY A 173 6.75 13.22 -14.48
CA GLY A 173 5.60 14.07 -14.76
C GLY A 173 4.30 13.52 -14.21
N ILE A 174 3.27 14.34 -14.29
CA ILE A 174 1.90 13.99 -13.89
C ILE A 174 0.88 14.44 -14.93
N TYR A 175 -0.13 13.61 -15.13
CA TYR A 175 -1.38 13.96 -15.78
C TYR A 175 -2.35 14.55 -14.76
N CYS A 176 -2.93 15.68 -15.12
CA CYS A 176 -3.97 16.39 -14.39
C CYS A 176 -5.27 16.25 -15.19
N ARG A 177 -6.25 15.53 -14.67
CA ARG A 177 -7.58 15.41 -15.27
C ARG A 177 -8.59 16.20 -14.44
N ILE A 178 -9.29 17.14 -15.08
CA ILE A 178 -10.19 18.07 -14.39
C ILE A 178 -11.63 17.83 -14.84
N ALA A 179 -12.50 17.50 -13.89
CA ALA A 179 -13.94 17.38 -14.13
C ALA A 179 -14.64 18.71 -13.81
N TYR A 180 -14.64 19.65 -14.76
CA TYR A 180 -15.30 20.94 -14.60
C TYR A 180 -16.82 20.82 -14.31
N ARG A 181 -17.36 21.80 -13.58
CA ARG A 181 -18.81 21.98 -13.45
C ARG A 181 -19.38 22.59 -14.75
N PRO A 182 -20.63 22.27 -15.13
CA PRO A 182 -21.28 22.89 -16.27
C PRO A 182 -21.23 24.43 -16.16
N ASN A 183 -20.91 25.12 -17.25
CA ASN A 183 -20.84 26.60 -17.33
C ASN A 183 -19.79 27.32 -16.46
N HIS A 184 -18.97 26.61 -15.67
CA HIS A 184 -17.92 27.20 -14.81
C HIS A 184 -16.50 26.88 -15.30
N LYS A 185 -16.32 26.78 -16.62
CA LYS A 185 -15.04 26.41 -17.23
C LYS A 185 -14.10 27.62 -17.27
N VAL A 186 -13.24 27.74 -16.27
CA VAL A 186 -12.25 28.82 -16.14
C VAL A 186 -10.81 28.31 -16.08
N PRO A 187 -9.82 29.12 -16.49
CA PRO A 187 -8.41 28.75 -16.38
C PRO A 187 -8.00 28.55 -14.92
N LEU A 188 -7.15 27.56 -14.69
CA LEU A 188 -6.58 27.26 -13.37
C LEU A 188 -5.05 27.38 -13.40
N THR A 189 -4.49 27.84 -12.29
CA THR A 189 -3.05 27.87 -12.05
C THR A 189 -2.69 26.86 -10.96
N PHE A 190 -1.67 26.05 -11.21
CA PHE A 190 -1.17 25.03 -10.30
C PHE A 190 0.23 25.41 -9.84
N ARG A 191 0.44 25.52 -8.53
CA ARG A 191 1.78 25.66 -7.93
C ARG A 191 2.15 24.29 -7.34
N ILE A 192 3.21 23.70 -7.86
CA ILE A 192 3.60 22.31 -7.59
C ILE A 192 4.96 22.32 -6.90
N LYS A 193 5.06 21.66 -5.74
CA LYS A 193 6.32 21.45 -5.00
C LYS A 193 6.65 19.96 -5.04
N LEU A 194 7.85 19.61 -5.48
CA LEU A 194 8.33 18.23 -5.54
C LEU A 194 9.27 17.93 -4.38
N TYR A 195 9.14 16.74 -3.83
CA TYR A 195 9.95 16.26 -2.71
C TYR A 195 10.66 14.94 -3.03
N ASN A 196 11.84 14.75 -2.44
CA ASN A 196 12.53 13.47 -2.42
C ASN A 196 12.10 12.59 -1.24
N CYS A 197 12.64 11.38 -1.15
CA CYS A 197 12.38 10.43 -0.07
C CYS A 197 12.72 10.94 1.33
N LYS A 198 13.55 11.98 1.47
CA LYS A 198 13.89 12.66 2.72
C LYS A 198 13.01 13.89 3.01
N GLN A 199 11.93 14.09 2.25
CA GLN A 199 11.03 15.24 2.36
C GLN A 199 11.72 16.60 2.12
N GLN A 200 12.79 16.61 1.33
CA GLN A 200 13.45 17.85 0.91
C GLN A 200 12.88 18.31 -0.42
N ILE A 201 12.67 19.63 -0.55
CA ILE A 201 12.20 20.25 -1.79
C ILE A 201 13.29 20.12 -2.86
N ILE A 202 12.94 19.49 -3.98
CA ILE A 202 13.84 19.29 -5.13
C ILE A 202 13.38 20.02 -6.39
N GLY A 203 12.17 20.58 -6.39
CA GLY A 203 11.63 21.32 -7.52
C GLY A 203 10.38 22.13 -7.13
N GLN A 204 10.21 23.28 -7.79
CA GLN A 204 9.02 24.11 -7.66
C GLN A 204 8.60 24.61 -9.04
N TYR A 205 7.32 24.43 -9.35
CA TYR A 205 6.80 24.69 -10.69
C TYR A 205 5.48 25.44 -10.61
N VAL A 206 5.27 26.34 -11.58
CA VAL A 206 3.98 26.95 -11.85
C VAL A 206 3.49 26.48 -13.21
N ARG A 207 2.28 25.92 -13.27
CA ARG A 207 1.65 25.41 -14.49
C ARG A 207 0.27 26.04 -14.65
N ARG A 208 -0.07 26.46 -15.87
CA ARG A 208 -1.35 27.13 -16.15
C ARG A 208 -2.13 26.34 -17.18
N ASN A 209 -3.38 26.02 -16.86
CA ASN A 209 -4.31 25.41 -17.81
C ASN A 209 -5.13 26.49 -18.51
N ILE A 210 -4.47 27.26 -19.38
CA ILE A 210 -5.05 28.44 -20.05
C ILE A 210 -6.22 28.06 -20.97
N LYS A 211 -6.16 26.89 -21.62
CA LYS A 211 -7.20 26.39 -22.53
C LYS A 211 -8.36 25.70 -21.81
N CYS A 212 -8.33 25.65 -20.47
CA CYS A 212 -9.29 24.90 -19.67
C CYS A 212 -9.43 23.44 -20.16
N ALA A 213 -8.30 22.83 -20.51
CA ALA A 213 -8.27 21.46 -21.02
C ALA A 213 -8.72 20.50 -19.92
N PHE A 214 -9.51 19.49 -20.27
CA PHE A 214 -9.93 18.44 -19.34
C PHE A 214 -8.76 17.53 -18.93
N LEU A 215 -7.70 17.48 -19.74
CA LEU A 215 -6.48 16.74 -19.47
C LEU A 215 -5.28 17.66 -19.76
N SER A 216 -4.39 17.80 -18.78
CA SER A 216 -3.11 18.51 -18.93
C SER A 216 -1.98 17.58 -18.51
N HIS A 217 -0.84 17.65 -19.20
CA HIS A 217 0.37 16.91 -18.83
C HIS A 217 1.43 17.90 -18.32
N PHE A 218 1.91 17.69 -17.10
CA PHE A 218 2.96 18.48 -16.48
C PHE A 218 4.22 17.63 -16.37
N VAL A 219 5.23 17.97 -17.17
CA VAL A 219 6.56 17.36 -17.12
C VAL A 219 7.48 18.18 -16.20
N PHE A 220 8.33 17.48 -15.47
CA PHE A 220 9.32 17.99 -14.54
C PHE A 220 10.73 17.53 -14.94
N ASP A 221 11.73 18.24 -14.42
CA ASP A 221 13.13 18.00 -14.78
C ASP A 221 13.79 16.92 -13.89
N THR A 222 13.14 16.56 -12.78
CA THR A 222 13.65 15.65 -11.76
C THR A 222 12.62 14.61 -11.36
N LYS A 223 13.09 13.39 -11.05
CA LYS A 223 12.26 12.36 -10.40
C LYS A 223 11.89 12.82 -8.99
N PHE A 224 10.69 12.46 -8.55
CA PHE A 224 10.12 12.85 -7.26
C PHE A 224 9.53 11.62 -6.55
N ASP A 225 9.50 11.65 -5.22
CA ASP A 225 8.88 10.61 -4.39
C ASP A 225 7.47 11.03 -3.95
N SER A 226 7.29 12.32 -3.67
CA SER A 226 6.00 12.91 -3.33
C SER A 226 5.90 14.36 -3.81
N LEU A 227 4.68 14.91 -3.83
CA LEU A 227 4.44 16.30 -4.24
C LEU A 227 3.27 16.96 -3.52
N ASP A 228 3.32 18.28 -3.45
CA ASP A 228 2.21 19.13 -3.03
C ASP A 228 1.73 19.97 -4.22
N ILE A 229 0.42 20.19 -4.31
CA ILE A 229 -0.19 21.01 -5.35
C ILE A 229 -1.16 22.00 -4.74
N GLU A 230 -0.93 23.29 -4.98
CA GLU A 230 -1.87 24.36 -4.68
C GLU A 230 -2.58 24.77 -5.99
N VAL A 231 -3.91 24.89 -5.93
CA VAL A 231 -4.76 25.22 -7.09
C VAL A 231 -5.33 26.63 -6.91
N TYR A 232 -5.15 27.47 -7.92
CA TYR A 232 -5.59 28.87 -7.95
C TYR A 232 -6.54 29.13 -9.11
N ASP A 233 -7.49 30.04 -8.90
CA ASP A 233 -8.38 30.53 -9.94
C ASP A 233 -7.71 31.58 -10.85
N SER A 234 -8.50 32.21 -11.74
CA SER A 234 -8.03 33.26 -12.64
C SER A 234 -7.63 34.56 -11.95
N ASN A 235 -8.06 34.77 -10.71
CA ASN A 235 -7.75 35.94 -9.89
C ASN A 235 -6.59 35.69 -8.91
N ASP A 236 -5.89 34.55 -9.06
CA ASP A 236 -4.82 34.09 -8.15
C ASP A 236 -5.32 33.88 -6.70
N ILE A 237 -6.60 33.55 -6.53
CA ILE A 237 -7.18 33.12 -5.26
C ILE A 237 -6.97 31.62 -5.12
N LEU A 238 -6.41 31.18 -3.98
CA LEU A 238 -6.29 29.75 -3.67
C LEU A 238 -7.69 29.16 -3.55
N ILE A 239 -7.96 28.07 -4.28
CA ILE A 239 -9.27 27.41 -4.31
C ILE A 239 -9.25 25.96 -3.85
N ASP A 240 -8.06 25.35 -3.80
CA ASP A 240 -7.85 23.98 -3.36
C ASP A 240 -6.37 23.70 -3.15
N TYR A 241 -6.06 22.63 -2.40
CA TYR A 241 -4.69 22.15 -2.26
C TYR A 241 -4.66 20.66 -1.93
N TYR A 242 -3.61 20.00 -2.39
CA TYR A 242 -3.34 18.58 -2.23
C TYR A 242 -1.96 18.43 -1.57
N THR A 243 -1.87 17.66 -0.50
CA THR A 243 -0.61 17.49 0.25
C THR A 243 -0.11 16.06 0.18
N GLN A 244 1.22 15.88 0.15
CA GLN A 244 1.88 14.58 0.21
C GLN A 244 1.32 13.56 -0.80
N ILE A 245 1.02 14.00 -2.03
CA ILE A 245 0.60 13.09 -3.08
C ILE A 245 1.74 12.10 -3.35
N ILE A 246 1.44 10.82 -3.17
CA ILE A 246 2.32 9.69 -3.44
C ILE A 246 1.67 8.77 -4.46
N PHE A 247 2.49 8.14 -5.28
CA PHE A 247 2.02 7.19 -6.29
C PHE A 247 2.51 5.79 -5.94
N ILE A 248 1.60 4.82 -5.98
CA ILE A 248 1.94 3.41 -5.72
C ILE A 248 2.59 2.84 -6.97
N HIS A 249 3.88 2.53 -6.87
CA HIS A 249 4.64 1.96 -7.98
C HIS A 249 4.55 0.43 -8.01
N ARG A 250 4.33 -0.22 -6.86
CA ARG A 250 4.37 -1.68 -6.74
C ARG A 250 3.47 -2.20 -5.63
N ILE A 251 2.73 -3.27 -5.93
CA ILE A 251 2.03 -4.10 -4.95
C ILE A 251 2.51 -5.54 -5.11
N LEU A 252 2.93 -6.16 -3.99
CA LEU A 252 3.36 -7.55 -3.91
C LEU A 252 2.37 -8.32 -3.04
N PHE A 253 1.81 -9.41 -3.54
CA PHE A 253 1.03 -10.34 -2.72
C PHE A 253 1.27 -11.79 -3.16
N ASP A 254 1.44 -12.64 -2.16
CA ASP A 254 1.65 -14.08 -2.31
C ASP A 254 0.36 -14.79 -1.90
N ILE A 255 -0.24 -15.53 -2.83
CA ILE A 255 -1.41 -16.36 -2.55
C ILE A 255 -1.01 -17.82 -2.79
N GLY A 256 -1.09 -18.64 -1.75
CA GLY A 256 -0.91 -20.09 -1.85
C GLY A 256 -2.11 -20.81 -1.25
N ILE A 257 -2.58 -21.86 -1.92
CA ILE A 257 -3.56 -22.81 -1.36
C ILE A 257 -2.76 -24.03 -0.87
N ALA A 258 -2.80 -24.30 0.44
CA ALA A 258 -2.14 -25.46 1.02
C ALA A 258 -2.86 -26.74 0.55
N GLU A 259 -2.14 -27.63 -0.13
CA GLU A 259 -2.66 -28.92 -0.60
C GLU A 259 -2.24 -30.07 0.30
N LYS A 260 -1.03 -30.04 0.85
CA LYS A 260 -0.47 -31.18 1.56
C LYS A 260 0.46 -30.76 2.67
N GLN A 261 0.37 -31.39 3.83
CA GLN A 261 1.34 -31.24 4.91
C GLN A 261 2.29 -32.43 4.90
N ILE A 262 3.60 -32.17 5.04
CA ILE A 262 4.60 -33.22 5.17
C ILE A 262 5.38 -33.05 6.47
N GLU A 263 5.67 -34.17 7.11
CA GLU A 263 6.58 -34.26 8.24
C GLU A 263 7.91 -34.83 7.76
N TYR A 264 9.02 -34.20 8.14
CA TYR A 264 10.36 -34.70 7.85
C TYR A 264 11.27 -34.49 9.05
N LYS A 265 12.33 -35.31 9.15
CA LYS A 265 13.35 -35.14 10.18
C LYS A 265 14.47 -34.26 9.65
N ASP A 266 14.85 -33.24 10.40
CA ASP A 266 16.07 -32.49 10.13
C ASP A 266 17.32 -33.30 10.51
N GLU A 267 18.51 -32.74 10.27
CA GLU A 267 19.78 -33.39 10.58
C GLU A 267 19.96 -33.72 12.06
N HIS A 268 19.30 -32.97 12.94
CA HIS A 268 19.35 -33.16 14.39
C HIS A 268 18.29 -34.17 14.87
N GLY A 269 17.50 -34.73 13.93
CA GLY A 269 16.46 -35.70 14.21
C GLY A 269 15.13 -35.09 14.66
N ASN A 270 15.01 -33.76 14.67
CA ASN A 270 13.77 -33.08 15.03
C ASN A 270 12.74 -33.22 13.90
N VAL A 271 11.49 -33.47 14.27
CA VAL A 271 10.38 -33.53 13.31
C VAL A 271 9.97 -32.10 12.96
N ARG A 272 10.13 -31.71 11.70
CA ARG A 272 9.65 -30.46 11.13
C ARG A 272 8.43 -30.71 10.24
N ILE A 273 7.48 -29.78 10.30
CA ILE A 273 6.25 -29.81 9.52
C ILE A 273 6.32 -28.71 8.47
N VAL A 274 6.04 -29.03 7.21
CA VAL A 274 5.93 -28.03 6.14
C VAL A 274 4.68 -28.26 5.30
N ASP A 275 3.90 -27.20 5.16
CA ASP A 275 2.77 -27.16 4.25
C ASP A 275 3.26 -26.90 2.82
N LYS A 276 2.71 -27.68 1.89
CA LYS A 276 2.96 -27.66 0.46
C LYS A 276 1.75 -27.07 -0.24
N TYR A 277 2.02 -26.18 -1.19
CA TYR A 277 1.02 -25.36 -1.85
C TYR A 277 1.03 -25.64 -3.35
N SER A 278 -0.14 -25.76 -3.97
CA SER A 278 -0.26 -25.72 -5.43
C SER A 278 -0.52 -24.29 -5.90
N ASN A 279 -0.04 -24.00 -7.12
CA ASN A 279 -0.27 -22.73 -7.79
C ASN A 279 0.06 -21.52 -6.91
N ALA A 280 1.27 -21.46 -6.34
CA ALA A 280 1.77 -20.24 -5.71
C ALA A 280 1.97 -19.18 -6.80
N THR A 281 0.93 -18.38 -7.05
CA THR A 281 0.99 -17.25 -7.96
C THR A 281 1.62 -16.08 -7.24
N ASN A 282 2.89 -15.82 -7.54
CA ASN A 282 3.52 -14.55 -7.22
C ASN A 282 3.02 -13.52 -8.24
N CYS A 283 2.00 -12.76 -7.83
CA CYS A 283 1.46 -11.68 -8.64
C CYS A 283 2.22 -10.39 -8.30
N GLN A 284 3.07 -9.96 -9.21
CA GLN A 284 3.70 -8.64 -9.18
C GLN A 284 2.90 -7.71 -10.10
N ILE A 285 2.37 -6.63 -9.53
CA ILE A 285 1.80 -5.50 -10.29
C ILE A 285 2.75 -4.31 -10.12
N GLY A 286 3.34 -3.84 -11.21
CA GLY A 286 4.31 -2.73 -11.25
C GLY A 286 5.74 -3.16 -11.59
N GLU A 287 6.51 -2.28 -12.23
CA GLU A 287 7.89 -2.56 -12.66
C GLU A 287 8.89 -2.46 -11.49
N ASN A 288 10.00 -3.20 -11.60
CA ASN A 288 11.13 -3.03 -10.70
C ASN A 288 11.93 -1.82 -11.16
N GLU A 289 11.64 -0.62 -10.66
CA GLU A 289 12.63 0.45 -10.76
C GLU A 289 13.86 0.05 -9.93
N ILE A 290 14.95 -0.29 -10.64
CA ILE A 290 16.28 -0.31 -10.05
C ILE A 290 16.66 1.17 -9.89
N GLN A 291 16.33 1.76 -8.74
CA GLN A 291 16.85 3.08 -8.40
C GLN A 291 18.38 3.01 -8.36
N THR A 292 18.99 3.78 -9.24
CA THR A 292 20.45 4.00 -9.34
C THR A 292 21.03 4.35 -7.97
N LEU A 293 21.97 3.53 -7.51
CA LEU A 293 22.68 3.64 -6.24
C LEU A 293 23.89 4.56 -6.40
N PHE A 294 23.70 5.85 -6.15
CA PHE A 294 24.80 6.75 -5.82
C PHE A 294 24.32 7.71 -4.71
N GLY A 295 24.88 7.59 -3.49
CA GLY A 295 24.74 8.61 -2.43
C GLY A 295 24.23 8.18 -1.04
N THR A 296 24.13 6.90 -0.72
CA THR A 296 23.68 6.38 0.60
C THR A 296 24.78 5.67 1.38
N SER A 297 24.64 5.51 2.71
CA SER A 297 25.64 4.83 3.55
C SER A 297 25.82 3.37 3.16
N GLU A 298 27.01 2.82 3.43
CA GLU A 298 27.36 1.43 3.09
C GLU A 298 26.41 0.42 3.76
N GLU A 299 26.02 0.67 5.01
CA GLU A 299 25.10 -0.18 5.77
C GLU A 299 23.70 -0.20 5.16
N TYR A 300 23.21 0.97 4.71
CA TYR A 300 21.91 1.05 4.02
C TYR A 300 21.93 0.31 2.68
N ASN A 301 23.05 0.42 1.94
CA ASN A 301 23.23 -0.31 0.70
C ASN A 301 23.28 -1.82 0.94
N TYR A 302 24.00 -2.26 1.98
CA TYR A 302 24.08 -3.66 2.37
C TYR A 302 22.71 -4.22 2.74
N ASP A 303 21.94 -3.55 3.62
CA ASP A 303 20.58 -3.97 3.98
C ASP A 303 19.66 -4.07 2.75
N LYS A 304 19.78 -3.11 1.81
CA LYS A 304 19.01 -3.14 0.56
C LYS A 304 19.40 -4.34 -0.32
N PHE A 305 20.69 -4.61 -0.49
CA PHE A 305 21.19 -5.74 -1.29
C PHE A 305 20.85 -7.09 -0.65
N GLU A 306 20.88 -7.18 0.68
CA GLU A 306 20.52 -8.38 1.42
C GLU A 306 19.02 -8.66 1.29
N LYS A 307 18.17 -7.63 1.42
CA LYS A 307 16.73 -7.73 1.22
C LYS A 307 16.37 -8.15 -0.21
N SER A 308 17.08 -7.65 -1.22
CA SER A 308 16.85 -8.00 -2.64
C SER A 308 17.53 -9.30 -3.08
N LEU A 309 18.33 -9.93 -2.20
CA LEU A 309 19.19 -11.08 -2.51
C LEU A 309 20.17 -10.79 -3.67
N ASP A 310 20.63 -9.54 -3.78
CA ASP A 310 21.70 -9.13 -4.70
C ASP A 310 23.07 -9.52 -4.18
N PHE A 311 23.28 -9.31 -2.87
CA PHE A 311 24.49 -9.69 -2.16
C PHE A 311 24.13 -10.00 -0.72
N VAL A 312 24.53 -11.18 -0.24
CA VAL A 312 24.41 -11.56 1.17
C VAL A 312 25.76 -12.11 1.61
N PHE A 313 26.28 -11.61 2.72
CA PHE A 313 27.47 -12.15 3.38
C PHE A 313 27.06 -12.96 4.61
N PHE A 314 27.69 -14.13 4.74
CA PHE A 314 27.62 -14.98 5.91
C PHE A 314 29.01 -15.01 6.51
N ASP A 315 29.18 -14.58 7.75
CA ASP A 315 30.49 -14.46 8.38
C ASP A 315 31.08 -15.82 8.81
N GLY A 316 30.25 -16.85 8.93
CA GLY A 316 30.65 -18.18 9.35
C GLY A 316 31.20 -18.21 10.78
N ASP A 317 30.73 -17.28 11.63
CA ASP A 317 31.07 -17.27 13.04
C ASP A 317 30.62 -18.60 13.69
N LYS A 318 31.56 -19.22 14.41
CA LYS A 318 31.34 -20.50 15.08
C LYS A 318 30.46 -20.37 16.30
N GLU A 319 30.41 -19.19 16.93
CA GLU A 319 29.54 -18.95 18.09
C GLU A 319 28.07 -18.78 17.65
N HIS A 320 27.83 -18.29 16.43
CA HIS A 320 26.49 -18.06 15.84
C HIS A 320 26.22 -18.97 14.64
N GLN A 321 26.80 -20.18 14.64
CA GLN A 321 26.77 -21.07 13.48
C GLN A 321 25.34 -21.51 13.10
N GLU A 322 24.47 -21.77 14.08
CA GLU A 322 23.08 -22.15 13.82
C GLU A 322 22.28 -20.99 13.20
N GLU A 323 22.47 -19.76 13.70
CA GLU A 323 21.80 -18.57 13.17
C GLU A 323 22.23 -18.28 11.73
N ASN A 324 23.54 -18.38 11.45
CA ASN A 324 24.08 -18.22 10.10
C ASN A 324 23.57 -19.29 9.14
N HIS A 325 23.49 -20.53 9.60
CA HIS A 325 22.96 -21.63 8.79
C HIS A 325 21.46 -21.45 8.52
N GLN A 326 20.67 -21.03 9.51
CA GLN A 326 19.26 -20.73 9.33
C GLN A 326 19.03 -19.55 8.38
N LYS A 327 19.81 -18.47 8.51
CA LYS A 327 19.80 -17.32 7.60
C LYS A 327 20.12 -17.74 6.16
N ALA A 328 21.10 -18.62 5.99
CA ALA A 328 21.46 -19.17 4.69
C ALA A 328 20.32 -20.01 4.09
N GLN A 329 19.73 -20.90 4.90
CA GLN A 329 18.54 -21.66 4.53
C GLN A 329 17.40 -20.74 4.07
N ASP A 330 17.09 -19.71 4.83
CA ASP A 330 16.02 -18.75 4.51
C ASP A 330 16.29 -18.01 3.19
N CYS A 331 17.54 -17.59 2.94
CA CYS A 331 17.91 -16.93 1.69
C CYS A 331 17.72 -17.85 0.47
N ILE A 332 18.18 -19.10 0.55
CA ILE A 332 18.04 -20.07 -0.54
C ILE A 332 16.57 -20.45 -0.74
N LEU A 333 15.82 -20.70 0.33
CA LEU A 333 14.39 -20.99 0.26
C LEU A 333 13.60 -19.81 -0.31
N ARG A 334 14.00 -18.56 -0.03
CA ARG A 334 13.41 -17.37 -0.66
C ARG A 334 13.65 -17.35 -2.17
N ILE A 335 14.79 -17.82 -2.67
CA ILE A 335 15.01 -17.94 -4.13
C ILE A 335 14.09 -19.03 -4.70
N LEU A 336 14.15 -20.23 -4.14
CA LEU A 336 13.46 -21.40 -4.69
C LEU A 336 11.94 -21.28 -4.61
N ASN A 337 11.39 -20.80 -3.49
CA ASN A 337 9.93 -20.63 -3.36
C ASN A 337 9.37 -19.50 -4.25
N ASN A 338 10.18 -18.51 -4.63
CA ASN A 338 9.73 -17.43 -5.51
C ASN A 338 9.85 -17.76 -7.00
N SER A 339 10.37 -18.94 -7.34
CA SER A 339 10.65 -19.36 -8.71
C SER A 339 9.39 -19.86 -9.42
N ARG A 340 9.17 -19.47 -10.68
CA ARG A 340 7.90 -19.72 -11.40
C ARG A 340 7.68 -21.16 -11.82
N LYS A 341 8.69 -21.84 -12.39
CA LYS A 341 8.51 -23.18 -12.98
C LYS A 341 9.71 -24.11 -12.88
N VAL A 342 10.91 -23.64 -13.23
CA VAL A 342 12.10 -24.50 -13.29
C VAL A 342 13.26 -23.83 -12.57
N CYS A 343 13.91 -24.58 -11.70
CA CYS A 343 15.15 -24.19 -11.03
C CYS A 343 16.28 -25.13 -11.41
N TYR A 344 17.47 -24.58 -11.59
CA TYR A 344 18.70 -25.37 -11.69
C TYR A 344 19.58 -25.11 -10.48
N ILE A 345 20.11 -26.16 -9.88
CA ILE A 345 21.11 -26.10 -8.81
C ILE A 345 22.35 -26.80 -9.33
N GLY A 346 23.43 -26.05 -9.51
CA GLY A 346 24.75 -26.60 -9.79
C GLY A 346 25.55 -26.63 -8.51
N ASP A 347 25.90 -27.83 -8.03
CA ASP A 347 26.81 -27.99 -6.89
C ASP A 347 27.50 -29.34 -6.96
N ILE A 348 28.82 -29.33 -7.06
CA ILE A 348 29.64 -30.52 -7.23
C ILE A 348 29.69 -31.41 -5.98
N PHE A 349 29.36 -30.88 -4.80
CA PHE A 349 29.32 -31.61 -3.54
C PHE A 349 27.89 -31.76 -3.00
N PHE A 350 26.89 -31.65 -3.88
CA PHE A 350 25.49 -31.79 -3.48
C PHE A 350 25.21 -33.21 -2.99
N ASN A 351 24.75 -33.33 -1.75
CA ASN A 351 24.52 -34.60 -1.08
C ASN A 351 23.16 -34.64 -0.35
N LYS A 352 22.91 -35.72 0.39
CA LYS A 352 21.68 -35.91 1.17
C LYS A 352 21.41 -34.78 2.18
N LYS A 353 22.45 -34.28 2.85
CA LYS A 353 22.36 -33.13 3.77
C LYS A 353 21.80 -31.90 3.05
N SER A 354 22.42 -31.52 1.93
CA SER A 354 21.94 -30.40 1.11
C SER A 354 20.50 -30.58 0.65
N PHE A 355 20.08 -31.81 0.35
CA PHE A 355 18.70 -32.11 -0.02
C PHE A 355 17.71 -31.87 1.13
N ILE A 356 18.03 -32.35 2.34
CA ILE A 356 17.19 -32.16 3.52
C ILE A 356 17.08 -30.68 3.86
N ASP A 357 18.19 -29.95 3.81
CA ASP A 357 18.25 -28.55 4.24
C ASP A 357 17.58 -27.60 3.25
N TYR A 358 17.74 -27.81 1.94
CA TYR A 358 17.35 -26.79 0.94
C TYR A 358 16.20 -27.23 0.02
N ILE A 359 15.96 -28.52 -0.14
CA ILE A 359 14.93 -29.04 -1.07
C ILE A 359 13.66 -29.44 -0.34
N THR A 360 13.81 -30.23 0.74
CA THR A 360 12.65 -30.71 1.52
C THR A 360 11.74 -29.59 2.04
N PRO A 361 12.25 -28.42 2.51
CA PRO A 361 11.42 -27.34 3.04
C PRO A 361 10.76 -26.47 1.96
N ILE A 362 10.99 -26.72 0.66
CA ILE A 362 10.37 -25.95 -0.41
C ILE A 362 8.86 -26.12 -0.35
N LYS A 363 8.12 -25.01 -0.32
CA LYS A 363 6.66 -25.01 -0.15
C LYS A 363 5.91 -25.31 -1.44
N ARG A 364 6.55 -25.16 -2.60
CA ARG A 364 5.90 -25.31 -3.91
C ARG A 364 5.92 -26.74 -4.45
N LEU A 365 4.76 -27.22 -4.89
CA LEU A 365 4.62 -28.53 -5.55
C LEU A 365 4.88 -28.47 -7.06
N ASP A 366 4.62 -27.32 -7.68
CA ASP A 366 4.66 -27.10 -9.13
C ASP A 366 6.06 -26.72 -9.65
N LEU A 367 7.07 -26.75 -8.80
CA LEU A 367 8.44 -26.40 -9.15
C LEU A 367 9.24 -27.63 -9.62
N ASP A 368 9.78 -27.57 -10.83
CA ASP A 368 10.73 -28.55 -11.38
C ASP A 368 12.15 -28.19 -10.95
N ILE A 369 12.74 -29.00 -10.08
CA ILE A 369 14.05 -28.77 -9.48
C ILE A 369 15.07 -29.70 -10.13
N ARG A 370 16.07 -29.10 -10.77
CA ARG A 370 17.06 -29.78 -11.60
C ARG A 370 18.46 -29.63 -10.98
N ILE A 371 18.95 -30.69 -10.37
CA ILE A 371 20.24 -30.68 -9.65
C ILE A 371 21.34 -31.28 -10.54
N ILE A 372 22.42 -30.53 -10.75
CA ILE A 372 23.60 -30.99 -11.47
C ILE A 372 24.75 -31.14 -10.47
N SER A 373 25.21 -32.37 -10.27
CA SER A 373 26.31 -32.72 -9.35
C SER A 373 27.42 -33.48 -10.08
N SER A 374 28.46 -33.92 -9.35
CA SER A 374 29.66 -34.55 -9.90
C SER A 374 29.91 -35.96 -9.37
N LYS A 375 30.23 -36.90 -10.26
CA LYS A 375 30.63 -38.27 -9.89
C LYS A 375 32.01 -38.34 -9.25
N GLU A 376 32.89 -37.42 -9.63
CA GLU A 376 34.29 -37.42 -9.16
C GLU A 376 34.38 -36.97 -7.69
N LYS A 377 33.42 -36.17 -7.24
CA LYS A 377 33.47 -35.48 -5.94
C LYS A 377 32.54 -36.07 -4.88
N ASN A 378 31.63 -36.95 -5.27
CA ASN A 378 30.78 -37.71 -4.37
C ASN A 378 31.11 -39.19 -4.51
N ASN A 379 31.14 -39.91 -3.39
CA ASN A 379 31.37 -41.35 -3.42
C ASN A 379 30.09 -42.12 -3.84
N THR A 380 30.23 -43.40 -4.20
CA THR A 380 29.10 -44.22 -4.67
C THR A 380 27.99 -44.34 -3.63
N ASP A 381 28.33 -44.40 -2.34
CA ASP A 381 27.37 -44.55 -1.25
C ASP A 381 26.54 -43.27 -1.05
N GLU A 382 27.19 -42.10 -1.06
CA GLU A 382 26.54 -40.78 -1.03
C GLU A 382 25.57 -40.57 -2.20
N LEU A 383 25.95 -41.02 -3.39
CA LEU A 383 25.11 -40.97 -4.58
C LEU A 383 23.89 -41.90 -4.47
N ASN A 384 24.07 -43.11 -3.91
CA ASN A 384 22.97 -44.04 -3.66
C ASN A 384 22.00 -43.51 -2.59
N GLU A 385 22.52 -42.89 -1.52
CA GLU A 385 21.71 -42.24 -0.50
C GLU A 385 20.93 -41.05 -1.08
N LEU A 386 21.58 -40.22 -1.90
CA LEU A 386 20.95 -39.09 -2.58
C LEU A 386 19.85 -39.56 -3.55
N LYS A 387 20.09 -40.63 -4.30
CA LYS A 387 19.08 -41.24 -5.17
C LYS A 387 17.84 -41.67 -4.37
N THR A 388 18.06 -42.41 -3.29
CA THR A 388 17.01 -42.94 -2.44
C THR A 388 16.16 -41.82 -1.83
N ILE A 389 16.78 -40.73 -1.34
CA ILE A 389 16.03 -39.62 -0.75
C ILE A 389 15.23 -38.83 -1.78
N ILE A 390 15.76 -38.65 -3.01
CA ILE A 390 15.03 -38.00 -4.11
C ILE A 390 13.81 -38.83 -4.51
N GLU A 391 13.98 -40.13 -4.71
CA GLU A 391 12.89 -41.03 -5.10
C GLU A 391 11.78 -41.06 -4.03
N ASN A 392 12.17 -41.20 -2.76
CA ASN A 392 11.23 -41.15 -1.63
C ASN A 392 10.51 -39.81 -1.54
N HIS A 393 11.23 -38.70 -1.70
CA HIS A 393 10.63 -37.37 -1.68
C HIS A 393 9.64 -37.17 -2.81
N ASN A 394 10.00 -37.50 -4.06
CA ASN A 394 9.11 -37.36 -5.21
C ASN A 394 7.87 -38.25 -5.06
N HIS A 395 8.01 -39.47 -4.55
CA HIS A 395 6.89 -40.37 -4.31
C HIS A 395 5.96 -39.85 -3.20
N LEU A 396 6.53 -39.35 -2.10
CA LEU A 396 5.76 -38.84 -0.96
C LEU A 396 5.11 -37.50 -1.25
N VAL A 397 5.80 -36.57 -1.90
CA VAL A 397 5.39 -35.17 -2.04
C VAL A 397 4.70 -34.90 -3.37
N GLY A 398 5.05 -35.65 -4.43
CA GLY A 398 4.58 -35.39 -5.79
C GLY A 398 5.29 -34.24 -6.50
N THR A 399 6.43 -33.79 -5.96
CA THR A 399 7.31 -32.78 -6.58
C THR A 399 8.15 -33.39 -7.71
N HIS A 400 8.62 -32.54 -8.62
CA HIS A 400 9.49 -32.92 -9.73
C HIS A 400 10.94 -32.57 -9.42
N VAL A 401 11.59 -33.33 -8.53
CA VAL A 401 13.02 -33.18 -8.27
C VAL A 401 13.81 -34.20 -9.06
N SER A 402 14.85 -33.77 -9.76
CA SER A 402 15.73 -34.67 -10.52
C SER A 402 17.18 -34.30 -10.30
N CYS A 403 18.05 -35.31 -10.28
CA CYS A 403 19.50 -35.11 -10.20
C CYS A 403 20.18 -35.76 -11.40
N ARG A 404 21.09 -35.02 -12.03
CA ARG A 404 22.00 -35.55 -13.05
C ARG A 404 23.44 -35.37 -12.60
N ILE A 405 24.24 -36.41 -12.81
CA ILE A 405 25.64 -36.46 -12.44
C ILE A 405 26.51 -36.24 -13.67
N MET A 406 27.47 -35.32 -13.59
CA MET A 406 28.47 -35.11 -14.64
C MET A 406 29.40 -36.32 -14.81
N LYS A 407 29.61 -36.71 -16.08
CA LYS A 407 30.54 -37.77 -16.49
C LYS A 407 31.96 -37.23 -16.67
N GLY A 408 32.96 -38.01 -16.25
CA GLY A 408 34.38 -37.68 -16.40
C GLY A 408 34.88 -36.62 -15.40
N LYS A 409 36.02 -35.99 -15.71
CA LYS A 409 36.58 -34.90 -14.89
C LYS A 409 35.60 -33.72 -14.91
N ALA A 410 35.12 -33.32 -13.75
CA ALA A 410 34.02 -32.36 -13.65
C ALA A 410 34.41 -31.01 -14.30
N VAL A 411 33.73 -30.64 -15.39
CA VAL A 411 33.85 -29.30 -16.00
C VAL A 411 33.16 -28.25 -15.12
N LEU A 412 32.14 -28.67 -14.37
CA LEU A 412 31.51 -27.89 -13.33
C LEU A 412 32.45 -27.85 -12.11
N HIS A 413 32.97 -26.67 -11.78
CA HIS A 413 33.56 -26.35 -10.47
C HIS A 413 32.74 -25.28 -9.73
N ASP A 414 31.83 -24.63 -10.45
CA ASP A 414 31.03 -23.52 -9.96
C ASP A 414 29.84 -24.03 -9.15
N ARG A 415 29.40 -23.20 -8.20
CA ARG A 415 28.17 -23.43 -7.43
C ARG A 415 27.20 -22.32 -7.71
N PHE A 416 25.99 -22.69 -8.11
CA PHE A 416 25.00 -21.70 -8.50
C PHE A 416 23.58 -22.20 -8.32
N ILE A 417 22.67 -21.24 -8.25
CA ILE A 417 21.24 -21.45 -8.37
C ILE A 417 20.74 -20.59 -9.51
N ILE A 418 19.95 -21.17 -10.40
CA ILE A 418 19.25 -20.46 -11.48
C ILE A 418 17.76 -20.60 -11.24
N ALA A 419 17.06 -19.47 -11.19
CA ALA A 419 15.63 -19.36 -11.02
C ALA A 419 15.09 -18.18 -11.83
N ASP A 420 14.02 -18.38 -12.60
CA ASP A 420 13.37 -17.34 -13.43
C ASP A 420 14.34 -16.54 -14.30
N GLU A 421 15.24 -17.25 -15.00
CA GLU A 421 16.32 -16.66 -15.82
C GLU A 421 17.30 -15.76 -15.05
N LYS A 422 17.26 -15.73 -13.72
CA LYS A 422 18.27 -15.10 -12.86
C LYS A 422 19.22 -16.15 -12.32
N MET A 423 20.47 -15.76 -12.08
CA MET A 423 21.51 -16.64 -11.55
C MET A 423 22.10 -16.04 -10.27
N TRP A 424 22.28 -16.89 -9.27
CA TRP A 424 23.03 -16.61 -8.06
C TRP A 424 24.25 -17.52 -8.01
N MET A 425 25.42 -16.95 -7.72
CA MET A 425 26.63 -17.69 -7.40
C MET A 425 26.71 -17.91 -5.89
N LEU A 426 27.16 -19.10 -5.52
CA LEU A 426 27.40 -19.49 -4.13
C LEU A 426 28.92 -19.54 -3.89
N GLY A 427 29.38 -18.86 -2.84
CA GLY A 427 30.79 -18.85 -2.47
C GLY A 427 31.32 -20.22 -1.99
N CYS A 428 30.44 -21.09 -1.51
CA CYS A 428 30.74 -22.47 -1.14
C CYS A 428 29.57 -23.40 -1.47
N SER A 429 29.79 -24.71 -1.33
CA SER A 429 28.78 -25.72 -1.60
C SER A 429 27.67 -25.70 -0.55
N LEU A 430 26.47 -26.09 -0.94
CA LEU A 430 25.27 -26.07 -0.09
C LEU A 430 25.44 -26.90 1.17
N ASN A 431 26.22 -27.98 1.14
CA ASN A 431 26.56 -28.79 2.32
C ASN A 431 27.36 -28.03 3.41
N GLU A 432 28.03 -26.93 3.06
CA GLU A 432 28.80 -26.07 3.96
C GLU A 432 28.29 -24.62 3.98
N PHE A 433 27.15 -24.33 3.34
CA PHE A 433 26.65 -22.98 3.15
C PHE A 433 26.05 -22.42 4.45
N GLY A 434 26.52 -21.24 4.86
CA GLY A 434 26.21 -20.64 6.17
C GLY A 434 27.00 -21.22 7.35
N ILE A 435 27.76 -22.31 7.16
CA ILE A 435 28.64 -22.89 8.21
C ILE A 435 30.01 -22.20 8.21
N ARG A 436 30.47 -21.80 7.02
CA ARG A 436 31.73 -21.07 6.82
C ARG A 436 31.46 -19.71 6.22
N ALA A 437 32.43 -18.81 6.36
CA ALA A 437 32.38 -17.50 5.72
C ALA A 437 32.15 -17.67 4.21
N THR A 438 31.05 -17.12 3.71
CA THR A 438 30.63 -17.30 2.31
C THR A 438 29.73 -16.16 1.84
N THR A 439 29.46 -16.13 0.55
CA THR A 439 28.59 -15.13 -0.08
C THR A 439 27.55 -15.78 -0.99
N LEU A 440 26.42 -15.11 -1.09
CA LEU A 440 25.43 -15.28 -2.14
C LEU A 440 25.47 -14.03 -3.01
N ILE A 441 25.70 -14.18 -4.31
CA ILE A 441 25.84 -13.03 -5.23
C ILE A 441 24.94 -13.22 -6.43
N ARG A 442 24.05 -12.26 -6.70
CA ARG A 442 23.25 -12.25 -7.93
C ARG A 442 24.11 -11.77 -9.10
N VAL A 443 24.18 -12.60 -10.13
CA VAL A 443 24.94 -12.28 -11.34
C VAL A 443 24.12 -11.35 -12.23
N PRO A 444 24.67 -10.22 -12.71
CA PRO A 444 23.96 -9.36 -13.64
C PRO A 444 23.52 -10.11 -14.90
N GLN A 445 22.31 -9.83 -15.37
CA GLN A 445 21.61 -10.61 -16.40
C GLN A 445 22.45 -10.83 -17.67
N THR A 446 23.18 -9.81 -18.10
CA THR A 446 24.03 -9.84 -19.30
C THR A 446 25.10 -10.93 -19.23
N TYR A 447 25.62 -11.25 -18.04
CA TYR A 447 26.61 -12.30 -17.83
C TYR A 447 25.96 -13.64 -17.45
N ALA A 448 24.85 -13.61 -16.73
CA ALA A 448 24.11 -14.80 -16.31
C ALA A 448 23.63 -15.65 -17.50
N ASN A 449 23.17 -15.02 -18.58
CA ASN A 449 22.61 -15.70 -19.76
C ASN A 449 23.51 -16.81 -20.32
N LYS A 450 24.83 -16.60 -20.37
CA LYS A 450 25.80 -17.60 -20.87
C LYS A 450 25.83 -18.84 -19.98
N MET A 451 25.84 -18.65 -18.67
CA MET A 451 25.83 -19.75 -17.70
C MET A 451 24.49 -20.46 -17.66
N ILE A 452 23.38 -19.74 -17.79
CA ILE A 452 22.05 -20.33 -17.86
C ILE A 452 21.92 -21.28 -19.05
N ASN A 453 22.37 -20.83 -20.23
CA ASN A 453 22.40 -21.68 -21.44
C ASN A 453 23.33 -22.89 -21.26
N THR A 454 24.44 -22.72 -20.55
CA THR A 454 25.39 -23.80 -20.28
C THR A 454 24.80 -24.85 -19.33
N ALA A 455 24.13 -24.43 -18.25
CA ALA A 455 23.40 -25.32 -17.33
C ALA A 455 22.27 -26.07 -18.05
N LYS A 456 21.50 -25.37 -18.91
CA LYS A 456 20.47 -25.98 -19.78
C LYS A 456 21.09 -27.04 -20.71
N ASN A 457 22.25 -26.77 -21.31
CA ASN A 457 22.96 -27.73 -22.15
C ASN A 457 23.45 -28.95 -21.35
N TRP A 458 24.09 -28.74 -20.20
CA TRP A 458 24.52 -29.85 -19.32
C TRP A 458 23.35 -30.73 -18.90
N TRP A 459 22.21 -30.12 -18.57
CA TRP A 459 21.00 -30.85 -18.22
C TRP A 459 20.44 -31.69 -19.36
N ASN A 460 20.51 -31.21 -20.60
CA ASN A 460 19.89 -31.88 -21.76
C ASN A 460 20.86 -32.80 -22.52
N ASN A 461 22.14 -32.85 -22.14
CA ASN A 461 23.17 -33.56 -22.89
C ASN A 461 23.65 -34.84 -22.17
N GLU A 462 23.13 -35.99 -22.63
CA GLU A 462 23.44 -37.32 -22.07
C GLU A 462 24.90 -37.76 -22.25
N LYS A 463 25.65 -37.12 -23.14
CA LYS A 463 27.09 -37.36 -23.27
C LYS A 463 27.86 -36.73 -22.12
N LEU A 464 27.34 -35.65 -21.53
CA LEU A 464 27.98 -34.89 -20.46
C LEU A 464 27.48 -35.28 -19.08
N THR A 465 26.21 -35.65 -18.96
CA THR A 465 25.58 -36.03 -17.69
C THR A 465 24.83 -37.36 -17.80
N GLU A 466 24.75 -38.11 -16.70
CA GLU A 466 23.85 -39.25 -16.52
C GLU A 466 22.79 -38.93 -15.48
N ILE A 467 21.63 -39.56 -15.59
CA ILE A 467 20.62 -39.49 -14.53
C ILE A 467 21.15 -40.30 -13.35
N LEU A 468 21.08 -39.71 -12.14
CA LEU A 468 21.30 -40.43 -10.90
C LEU A 468 20.14 -41.42 -10.68
#